data_AF-A0A9P5PJ46-F1
#
_entry.id   AF-A0A9P5PJ46-F1
#
_cell.length_a   1.000
_cell.length_b   1.000
_cell.length_c   1.000
_cell.angle_alpha   90.00
_cell.angle_beta   90.00
_cell.angle_gamma   90.00
#
_symmetry.space_group_name_H-M   'P 1'
#
loop_
_entity.id
_entity.type
_entity.pdbx_description
1 polymer ?
#
loop_
_entity_poly.entity_id
_entity_poly.type
_entity_poly.pdbx_seq_one_letter_code
_entity_poly.pdbx_strand_id
1 'polypeptide(L)'
;GQQGKLLEYLHGQYGPVVRVAPNEISTCSVESIQSVLGSHGLPKGAAYIRFKVKSGPENLVTMNGDAHAARRRLWNRAMSTEALQEYESMIVKRSLELVDAL
;
A
#
# COMPACT_ATOMS: atom_id res chain seq x y z
N GLY A 1 -0.77 0.85 16.70
CA GLY A 1 -1.87 -0.08 17.05
C GLY A 1 -1.31 -1.34 17.70
N GLN A 2 -2.13 -2.10 18.42
CA GLN A 2 -1.69 -3.29 19.17
C GLN A 2 -1.13 -4.41 18.26
N GLN A 3 -1.64 -4.54 17.03
CA GLN A 3 -1.22 -5.56 16.06
C GLN A 3 0.27 -5.48 15.68
N GLY A 4 0.80 -4.28 15.44
CA GLY A 4 2.21 -4.10 15.06
C GLY A 4 3.17 -4.61 16.14
N LYS A 5 2.88 -4.29 17.41
CA LYS A 5 3.68 -4.76 18.56
C LYS A 5 3.63 -6.27 18.73
N LEU A 6 2.47 -6.89 18.47
CA LEU A 6 2.32 -8.34 18.51
C LEU A 6 3.17 -9.01 17.42
N LEU A 7 3.12 -8.53 16.19
CA LEU A 7 3.91 -9.08 15.09
C LEU A 7 5.42 -8.92 15.34
N GLU A 8 5.84 -7.78 15.85
CA GLU A 8 7.24 -7.54 16.26
C GLU A 8 7.69 -8.55 17.32
N TYR A 9 6.90 -8.75 18.38
CA TYR A 9 7.18 -9.77 19.40
C TYR A 9 7.29 -11.18 18.79
N LEU A 10 6.32 -11.58 17.97
CA LEU A 10 6.31 -12.90 17.34
C LEU A 10 7.53 -13.12 16.43
N HIS A 11 7.91 -12.12 15.64
CA HIS A 11 9.10 -12.19 14.81
C HIS A 11 10.39 -12.26 15.64
N GLY A 12 10.44 -11.59 16.80
CA GLY A 12 11.53 -11.71 17.75
C GLY A 12 11.67 -13.11 18.37
N GLN A 13 10.54 -13.81 18.60
CA GLN A 13 10.54 -15.15 19.21
C GLN A 13 10.73 -16.29 18.20
N TYR A 14 10.07 -16.19 17.04
CA TYR A 14 9.95 -17.29 16.08
C TYR A 14 10.73 -17.05 14.78
N GLY A 15 11.32 -15.86 14.62
CA GLY A 15 12.12 -15.50 13.46
C GLY A 15 11.32 -14.81 12.36
N PRO A 16 11.91 -14.67 11.16
CA PRO A 16 11.45 -13.73 10.14
C PRO A 16 10.16 -14.14 9.43
N VAL A 17 9.70 -15.38 9.57
CA VAL A 17 8.48 -15.90 8.94
C VAL A 17 7.63 -16.59 10.00
N VAL A 18 6.42 -16.07 10.23
CA VAL A 18 5.50 -16.56 11.27
C VAL A 18 4.13 -16.80 10.67
N ARG A 19 3.55 -17.99 10.92
CA ARG A 19 2.15 -18.27 10.56
C ARG A 19 1.23 -17.77 11.67
N VAL A 20 0.41 -16.76 11.38
CA VAL A 20 -0.46 -16.09 12.35
C VAL A 20 -1.91 -16.56 12.30
N ALA A 21 -2.32 -17.21 11.20
CA ALA A 21 -3.61 -17.87 11.05
C ALA A 21 -3.47 -19.07 10.08
N PRO A 22 -4.49 -19.94 9.93
CA PRO A 22 -4.40 -21.10 9.03
C PRO A 22 -3.96 -20.77 7.60
N ASN A 23 -4.41 -19.62 7.08
CA ASN A 23 -4.11 -19.13 5.72
C ASN A 23 -3.39 -17.77 5.72
N GLU A 24 -2.70 -17.41 6.81
CA GLU A 24 -2.01 -16.12 6.93
C GLU A 24 -0.59 -16.30 7.46
N ILE A 25 0.36 -15.77 6.70
CA ILE A 25 1.78 -15.74 7.03
C ILE A 25 2.21 -14.28 7.10
N SER A 26 2.88 -13.93 8.18
CA SER A 26 3.59 -12.67 8.33
C SER A 26 5.08 -12.91 8.06
N THR A 27 5.70 -12.01 7.29
CA THR A 27 7.14 -12.05 7.02
C THR A 27 7.74 -10.66 7.21
N CYS A 28 8.90 -10.61 7.88
CA CYS A 28 9.73 -9.42 7.97
C CYS A 28 11.08 -9.59 7.23
N SER A 29 11.22 -10.64 6.41
CA SER A 29 12.42 -10.90 5.60
C SER A 29 12.49 -9.96 4.40
N VAL A 30 13.62 -9.27 4.24
CA VAL A 30 13.90 -8.36 3.12
C VAL A 30 13.93 -9.13 1.79
N GLU A 31 14.45 -10.36 1.83
CA GLU A 31 14.56 -11.26 0.67
C GLU A 31 13.17 -11.61 0.09
N SER A 32 12.13 -11.60 0.92
CA SER A 32 10.76 -11.90 0.50
C SER A 32 10.07 -10.74 -0.25
N ILE A 33 10.61 -9.52 -0.21
CA ILE A 33 9.96 -8.34 -0.79
C ILE A 33 9.74 -8.53 -2.30
N GLN A 34 10.74 -9.01 -3.04
CA GLN A 34 10.63 -9.15 -4.49
C GLN A 34 9.69 -10.29 -4.90
N SER A 35 9.71 -11.43 -4.18
CA SER A 35 8.84 -12.55 -4.49
C SER A 35 7.38 -12.31 -4.10
N VAL A 36 7.12 -11.45 -3.11
CA VAL A 36 5.76 -11.11 -2.66
C VAL A 36 5.22 -9.87 -3.36
N LEU A 37 5.98 -8.77 -3.37
CA LEU A 37 5.52 -7.43 -3.80
C LEU A 37 6.17 -6.95 -5.12
N GLY A 38 7.13 -7.70 -5.67
CA GLY A 38 7.79 -7.33 -6.92
C GLY A 38 6.85 -7.37 -8.13
N SER A 39 7.36 -6.92 -9.29
CA SER A 39 6.57 -6.89 -10.54
C SER A 39 6.04 -8.26 -10.99
N HIS A 40 6.76 -9.32 -10.62
CA HIS A 40 6.38 -10.72 -10.85
C HIS A 40 6.06 -11.45 -9.53
N GLY A 41 5.76 -10.70 -8.48
CA GLY A 41 5.39 -11.23 -7.18
C GLY A 41 3.96 -11.79 -7.15
N LEU A 42 3.45 -12.02 -5.95
CA LEU A 42 2.12 -12.60 -5.76
C LEU A 42 1.01 -11.63 -6.21
N PRO A 43 -0.04 -12.11 -6.89
CA PRO A 43 -1.18 -11.28 -7.22
C PRO A 43 -1.93 -10.87 -5.94
N LYS A 44 -2.60 -9.72 -5.99
CA LYS A 44 -3.46 -9.25 -4.90
C LYS A 44 -4.63 -10.21 -4.74
N GLY A 45 -4.66 -10.91 -3.61
CA GLY A 45 -5.65 -11.95 -3.30
C GLY A 45 -6.81 -11.49 -2.41
N ALA A 46 -7.46 -12.45 -1.75
CA ALA A 46 -8.67 -12.22 -0.95
C ALA A 46 -8.51 -11.17 0.17
N ALA A 47 -7.31 -11.00 0.72
CA ALA A 47 -7.01 -9.98 1.73
C ALA A 47 -7.34 -8.55 1.25
N TYR A 48 -7.33 -8.31 -0.06
CA TYR A 48 -7.63 -7.00 -0.66
C TYR A 48 -9.12 -6.74 -0.88
N ILE A 49 -10.00 -7.74 -0.66
CA ILE A 49 -11.46 -7.58 -0.82
C ILE A 49 -12.00 -6.45 0.06
N ARG A 50 -11.43 -6.24 1.25
CA ARG A 50 -11.81 -5.14 2.15
C ARG A 50 -11.65 -3.75 1.55
N PHE A 51 -10.82 -3.62 0.50
CA PHE A 51 -10.59 -2.37 -0.22
C PHE A 51 -11.45 -2.24 -1.46
N LYS A 52 -12.30 -3.24 -1.80
CA LYS A 52 -13.18 -3.11 -2.97
C LYS A 52 -14.18 -1.98 -2.75
N VAL A 53 -14.37 -1.19 -3.81
CA VAL A 53 -15.39 -0.13 -3.82
C VAL A 53 -16.76 -0.79 -3.97
N LYS A 54 -17.75 -0.33 -3.20
CA LYS A 54 -19.12 -0.89 -3.26
C LYS A 54 -19.85 -0.54 -4.57
N SER A 55 -19.50 0.59 -5.18
CA SER A 55 -20.08 1.09 -6.43
C SER A 55 -19.04 1.91 -7.19
N GLY A 56 -19.07 1.84 -8.52
CA GLY A 56 -18.11 2.51 -9.40
C GLY A 56 -16.97 1.61 -9.89
N PRO A 57 -16.01 2.17 -10.64
CA PRO A 57 -14.91 1.41 -11.22
C PRO A 57 -13.98 0.86 -10.14
N GLU A 58 -13.36 -0.30 -10.41
CA GLU A 58 -12.36 -0.88 -9.51
C GLU A 58 -11.21 0.10 -9.25
N ASN A 59 -10.72 0.10 -8.00
CA ASN A 59 -9.58 0.93 -7.62
C ASN A 59 -8.26 0.22 -7.89
N LEU A 60 -7.20 1.01 -8.00
CA LEU A 60 -5.84 0.54 -8.27
C LEU A 60 -5.35 -0.50 -7.24
N VAL A 61 -5.80 -0.41 -5.99
CA VAL A 61 -5.33 -1.26 -4.89
C VAL A 61 -5.92 -2.67 -4.95
N THR A 62 -7.03 -2.90 -5.66
CA THR A 62 -7.63 -4.24 -5.79
C THR A 62 -7.36 -4.91 -7.14
N MET A 63 -6.89 -4.16 -8.14
CA MET A 63 -6.63 -4.67 -9.49
C MET A 63 -5.32 -5.47 -9.60
N ASN A 64 -5.26 -6.37 -10.58
CA ASN A 64 -4.08 -7.16 -10.96
C ASN A 64 -3.76 -7.04 -12.46
N GLY A 65 -2.57 -7.49 -12.85
CA GLY A 65 -2.16 -7.68 -14.25
C GLY A 65 -2.21 -6.42 -15.12
N ASP A 66 -2.57 -6.61 -16.40
CA ASP A 66 -2.55 -5.54 -17.41
C ASP A 66 -3.52 -4.40 -17.10
N ALA A 67 -4.70 -4.73 -16.55
CA ALA A 67 -5.68 -3.73 -16.15
C ALA A 67 -5.14 -2.83 -15.03
N HIS A 68 -4.42 -3.41 -14.06
CA HIS A 68 -3.69 -2.65 -13.05
C HIS A 68 -2.58 -1.80 -13.68
N ALA A 69 -1.77 -2.37 -14.57
CA ALA A 69 -0.67 -1.66 -15.21
C ALA A 69 -1.16 -0.45 -16.02
N ALA A 70 -2.23 -0.62 -16.81
CA ALA A 70 -2.85 0.46 -17.58
C ALA A 70 -3.38 1.58 -16.67
N ARG A 71 -4.07 1.24 -15.57
CA ARG A 71 -4.56 2.23 -14.60
C ARG A 71 -3.39 2.92 -13.88
N ARG A 72 -2.33 2.19 -13.52
CA ARG A 72 -1.17 2.72 -12.81
C ARG A 72 -0.43 3.79 -13.62
N ARG A 73 -0.36 3.66 -14.95
CA ARG A 73 0.29 4.64 -15.83
C ARG A 73 -0.29 6.04 -15.68
N LEU A 74 -1.62 6.17 -15.59
CA LEU A 74 -2.28 7.46 -15.38
C LEU A 74 -1.92 8.05 -14.01
N TRP A 75 -1.95 7.23 -12.96
CA TRP A 75 -1.57 7.65 -11.61
C TRP A 75 -0.09 8.03 -11.49
N ASN A 76 0.81 7.34 -12.20
CA ASN A 76 2.23 7.69 -12.23
C ASN A 76 2.46 9.09 -12.79
N ARG A 77 1.71 9.48 -13.84
CA ARG A 77 1.79 10.84 -14.40
C ARG A 77 1.29 11.89 -13.41
N ALA A 78 0.17 11.64 -12.74
CA ALA A 78 -0.39 12.59 -11.78
C ALA A 78 0.41 12.69 -10.47
N MET A 79 1.25 11.69 -10.17
CA MET A 79 2.09 11.63 -8.97
C MET A 79 3.58 11.63 -9.33
N SER A 80 3.94 12.25 -10.45
CA SER A 80 5.34 12.44 -10.84
C SER A 80 5.97 13.56 -10.02
N THR A 81 7.30 13.61 -9.97
CA THR A 81 8.04 14.68 -9.27
C THR A 81 7.64 16.07 -9.80
N GLU A 82 7.48 16.20 -11.12
CA GLU A 82 7.10 17.45 -11.78
C GLU A 82 5.68 17.87 -11.36
N ALA A 83 4.72 16.94 -11.39
CA ALA A 83 3.35 17.21 -10.94
C ALA A 83 3.31 17.61 -9.45
N LEU A 84 4.09 16.94 -8.61
CA LEU A 84 4.17 17.26 -7.17
C LEU A 84 4.76 18.66 -6.92
N GLN A 85 5.75 19.09 -7.69
CA GLN A 85 6.30 20.45 -7.62
C GLN A 85 5.25 21.50 -7.98
N GLU A 86 4.41 21.25 -8.99
CA GLU A 86 3.30 22.15 -9.33
C GLU A 86 2.27 22.24 -8.18
N TYR A 87 2.02 21.12 -7.49
CA TYR A 87 1.04 21.07 -6.39
C TYR A 87 1.55 21.71 -5.09
N GLU A 88 2.87 21.86 -4.92
CA GLU A 88 3.50 22.31 -3.69
C GLU A 88 2.91 23.63 -3.18
N SER A 89 2.83 24.63 -4.06
CA SER A 89 2.31 25.97 -3.70
C SER A 89 0.88 25.91 -3.14
N MET A 90 0.02 25.09 -3.74
CA MET A 90 -1.36 24.89 -3.29
C MET A 90 -1.40 24.16 -1.95
N ILE A 91 -0.61 23.10 -1.78
CA ILE A 91 -0.56 22.30 -0.56
C ILE A 91 -0.06 23.14 0.61
N VAL A 92 1.01 23.91 0.42
CA VAL A 92 1.56 24.81 1.45
C VAL A 92 0.50 25.82 1.88
N LYS A 93 -0.16 26.49 0.93
CA LYS A 93 -1.22 27.45 1.23
C LYS A 93 -2.33 26.84 2.09
N ARG A 94 -2.89 25.68 1.68
CA ARG A 94 -3.97 25.02 2.43
C ARG A 94 -3.53 24.53 3.79
N SER A 95 -2.27 24.13 3.92
CA SER A 95 -1.70 23.69 5.21
C SER A 95 -1.59 24.85 6.18
N LEU A 96 -1.16 26.04 5.73
CA LEU A 96 -1.10 27.24 6.56
C LEU A 96 -2.51 27.70 6.99
N GLU A 97 -3.46 27.74 6.07
CA GLU A 97 -4.87 28.07 6.38
C GLU A 97 -5.47 27.12 7.44
N LEU A 98 -5.12 25.83 7.39
CA LEU A 98 -5.56 24.86 8.40
C LEU A 98 -4.94 25.14 9.77
N VAL A 99 -3.64 25.46 9.82
CA VAL A 99 -2.94 25.79 11.08
C VAL A 99 -3.53 27.05 11.71
N ASP A 100 -3.83 28.08 10.92
CA ASP A 100 -4.41 29.32 11.42
C ASP A 100 -5.83 29.15 11.99
N ALA A 101 -6.53 28.08 11.58
CA ALA A 101 -7.89 27.78 12.01
C ALA A 101 -7.97 26.86 13.25
N LEU A 102 -6.83 26.36 13.75
CA LEU A 102 -6.72 25.49 14.93
C LEU A 102 -6.27 26.27 16.17
#